data_AF-A0A1S2HPR0-F1
#
_entry.id   AF-A0A1S2HPR0-F1
#
_cell.length_a   1.000
_cell.length_b   1.000
_cell.length_c   1.000
_cell.angle_alpha   90.00
_cell.angle_beta   90.00
_cell.angle_gamma   90.00
#
_symmetry.space_group_name_H-M   'P 1'
#
loop_
_entity.id
_entity.type
_entity.pdbx_description
1 polymer ?
#
loop_
_entity_poly.entity_id
_entity_poly.type
_entity_poly.pdbx_seq_one_letter_code
_entity_poly.pdbx_strand_id
1 'polypeptide(L)'
;MTHGPEHRFGEATLTVVDAAGTPLPETELVVEQTRHAFGFGNIGFDFVDLADGAGDAGTEHLADLYTDVFNTATLPFYWGRFEARRGEPDTRRLRTTAEWFRDRGIALKGHPLVWHTVQPDWLLGLPSDEVEELQRQRIRREVGGFAGVIDTWDAINEVVIMPVFDNGDNAITPLARARGRIPMVRMAFDEARAANPHATLLLNDFDLSSAYECLIEGVLEAGVHLDAIGLQTHMHQGYWGEETMLAMVDRFARYGLPLHLTETSLVSGDLMPAHIVDLNDHQVPSWPSTPEGEARQADDVERHYRSLVGHPAVEAITYWGITDAGAWLGAPIGLVRADGTPKPSYDALRRLVKEEWWLGPTTVRTDGHGQVRVRGFRGDYRAEVGGTATAFVVDDDAAAVQIVV
;
A
#
# COMPACT_ATOMS: atom_id res chain seq x y z
N MET A 1 -10.00 12.22 -19.46
CA MET A 1 -8.96 11.94 -20.49
C MET A 1 -8.06 10.89 -19.86
N THR A 2 -7.79 9.77 -20.53
CA THR A 2 -6.87 8.76 -19.98
C THR A 2 -5.46 9.32 -20.02
N HIS A 3 -4.95 9.74 -18.86
CA HIS A 3 -3.56 10.16 -18.73
C HIS A 3 -2.69 8.89 -18.77
N GLY A 4 -1.75 8.81 -19.71
CA GLY A 4 -0.73 7.76 -19.69
C GLY A 4 0.25 7.97 -18.52
N PRO A 5 1.10 6.98 -18.21
CA PRO A 5 2.03 7.05 -17.09
C PRO A 5 3.22 8.01 -17.34
N GLU A 6 3.20 8.86 -18.36
CA GLU A 6 4.33 9.73 -18.73
C GLU A 6 4.78 10.66 -17.59
N HIS A 7 3.85 11.14 -16.79
CA HIS A 7 4.12 11.92 -15.56
C HIS A 7 4.72 11.07 -14.43
N ARG A 8 4.99 9.79 -14.65
CA ARG A 8 5.74 8.92 -13.73
C ARG A 8 7.15 8.67 -14.22
N PHE A 9 7.56 9.24 -15.36
CA PHE A 9 8.92 9.15 -15.84
C PHE A 9 9.65 10.46 -15.58
N GLY A 10 10.85 10.34 -15.03
CA GLY A 10 11.74 11.45 -14.74
C GLY A 10 13.03 11.37 -15.53
N GLU A 11 13.98 12.24 -15.19
CA GLU A 11 15.33 12.20 -15.77
C GLU A 11 16.41 12.64 -14.78
N ALA A 12 17.60 12.07 -14.94
CA ALA A 12 18.80 12.51 -14.25
C ALA A 12 19.98 12.62 -15.24
N THR A 13 20.89 13.55 -14.99
CA THR A 13 22.14 13.68 -15.75
C THR A 13 23.30 13.25 -14.87
N LEU A 14 24.00 12.20 -15.29
CA LEU A 14 25.20 11.69 -14.62
C LEU A 14 26.43 12.28 -15.31
N THR A 15 27.33 12.89 -14.56
CA THR A 15 28.63 13.37 -15.05
C THR A 15 29.74 12.52 -14.44
N VAL A 16 30.46 11.78 -15.27
CA VAL A 16 31.58 10.94 -14.85
C VAL A 16 32.87 11.74 -14.95
N VAL A 17 33.62 11.80 -13.85
CA VAL A 17 34.86 12.59 -13.74
C VAL A 17 35.99 11.77 -13.11
N ASP A 18 37.23 12.14 -13.40
CA ASP A 18 38.39 11.62 -12.67
C ASP A 18 38.52 12.23 -11.25
N ALA A 19 39.51 11.77 -10.49
CA ALA A 19 39.83 12.30 -9.16
C ALA A 19 40.17 13.81 -9.13
N ALA A 20 40.52 14.42 -10.27
CA ALA A 20 40.76 15.85 -10.39
C ALA A 20 39.51 16.64 -10.82
N GLY A 21 38.38 15.97 -11.08
CA GLY A 21 37.14 16.57 -11.56
C GLY A 21 37.10 16.77 -13.08
N THR A 22 38.03 16.18 -13.84
CA THR A 22 38.04 16.25 -15.30
C THR A 22 36.98 15.30 -15.86
N PRO A 23 36.05 15.75 -16.72
CA PRO A 23 35.07 14.87 -17.33
C PRO A 23 35.70 13.76 -18.17
N LEU A 24 35.16 12.56 -18.05
CA LEU A 24 35.63 11.36 -18.75
C LEU A 24 34.68 11.01 -19.89
N PRO A 25 35.01 11.37 -21.15
CA PRO A 25 34.17 11.03 -22.29
C PRO A 25 34.27 9.55 -22.65
N GLU A 26 33.27 9.04 -23.39
CA GLU A 26 33.21 7.66 -23.87
C GLU A 26 33.35 6.59 -22.78
N THR A 27 33.02 6.94 -21.53
CA THR A 27 33.08 6.03 -20.38
C THR A 27 31.80 5.21 -20.31
N GLU A 28 31.94 3.89 -20.27
CA GLU A 28 30.82 2.97 -20.11
C GLU A 28 30.41 2.87 -18.63
N LEU A 29 29.10 2.87 -18.40
CA LEU A 29 28.51 2.64 -17.09
C LEU A 29 27.24 1.81 -17.22
N VAL A 30 26.95 1.00 -16.19
CA VAL A 30 25.69 0.27 -16.08
C VAL A 30 24.77 1.06 -15.17
N VAL A 31 23.59 1.43 -15.67
CA VAL A 31 22.54 2.09 -14.88
C VAL A 31 21.37 1.14 -14.70
N GLU A 32 20.80 1.10 -13.49
CA GLU A 32 19.61 0.33 -13.20
C GLU A 32 18.74 1.04 -12.17
N GLN A 33 17.44 0.84 -12.28
CA GLN A 33 16.50 1.18 -11.22
C GLN A 33 16.62 0.15 -10.10
N THR A 34 16.50 0.61 -8.85
CA THR A 34 16.60 -0.21 -7.64
C THR A 34 15.34 -0.16 -6.81
N ARG A 35 14.55 0.92 -6.92
CA ARG A 35 13.25 1.04 -6.25
C ARG A 35 12.33 1.98 -7.00
N HIS A 36 11.03 1.69 -6.99
CA HIS A 36 9.98 2.60 -7.48
C HIS A 36 9.68 3.68 -6.44
N ALA A 37 9.43 4.91 -6.90
CA ALA A 37 8.82 5.96 -6.07
C ALA A 37 7.33 5.67 -5.82
N PHE A 38 6.62 5.18 -6.84
CA PHE A 38 5.22 4.77 -6.73
C PHE A 38 5.07 3.54 -5.83
N GLY A 39 4.06 3.54 -4.97
CA GLY A 39 3.78 2.43 -4.06
C GLY A 39 3.06 1.27 -4.76
N PHE A 40 3.80 0.26 -5.19
CA PHE A 40 3.24 -1.04 -5.57
C PHE A 40 3.19 -1.92 -4.33
N GLY A 41 2.03 -1.94 -3.69
CA GLY A 41 1.81 -2.56 -2.38
C GLY A 41 1.01 -3.86 -2.43
N ASN A 42 1.16 -4.65 -1.36
CA ASN A 42 0.28 -5.77 -1.04
C ASN A 42 0.19 -5.93 0.50
N ILE A 43 -0.69 -6.78 1.01
CA ILE A 43 -0.68 -7.16 2.43
C ILE A 43 0.47 -8.12 2.71
N GLY A 44 1.18 -7.89 3.82
CA GLY A 44 2.28 -8.73 4.27
C GLY A 44 1.86 -9.82 5.27
N PHE A 45 0.56 -10.11 5.36
CA PHE A 45 0.00 -10.90 6.46
C PHE A 45 0.48 -12.36 6.43
N ASP A 46 0.65 -12.91 5.23
CA ASP A 46 1.09 -14.29 4.99
C ASP A 46 2.53 -14.55 5.47
N PHE A 47 3.32 -13.50 5.69
CA PHE A 47 4.75 -13.60 6.01
C PHE A 47 5.04 -13.39 7.49
N VAL A 48 4.02 -13.20 8.33
CA VAL A 48 4.22 -12.99 9.77
C VAL A 48 4.88 -14.22 10.41
N ASP A 49 4.43 -15.42 10.08
CA ASP A 49 5.02 -16.66 10.59
C ASP A 49 6.38 -16.97 9.96
N LEU A 50 6.54 -16.71 8.65
CA LEU A 50 7.83 -16.83 7.96
C LEU A 50 8.89 -15.96 8.64
N ALA A 51 8.58 -14.69 8.91
CA ALA A 51 9.50 -13.76 9.53
C ALA A 51 9.86 -14.14 10.98
N ASP A 52 8.97 -14.79 11.74
CA ASP A 52 9.25 -15.29 13.10
C ASP A 52 9.92 -16.69 13.09
N GLY A 53 10.37 -17.18 11.94
CA GLY A 53 11.11 -18.42 11.79
C GLY A 53 10.26 -19.69 11.73
N ALA A 54 8.94 -19.55 11.52
CA ALA A 54 7.98 -20.65 11.42
C ALA A 54 7.49 -20.88 9.98
N GLY A 55 8.20 -20.37 8.97
CA GLY A 55 7.87 -20.56 7.56
C GLY A 55 8.22 -21.96 7.04
N ASP A 56 7.60 -22.30 5.92
CA ASP A 56 7.92 -23.47 5.09
C ASP A 56 8.36 -23.05 3.67
N ALA A 57 8.79 -24.02 2.86
CA ALA A 57 9.24 -23.79 1.49
C ALA A 57 8.17 -23.14 0.60
N GLY A 58 6.87 -23.36 0.89
CA GLY A 58 5.78 -22.71 0.17
C GLY A 58 5.72 -21.21 0.49
N THR A 59 5.83 -20.84 1.76
CA THR A 59 5.88 -19.43 2.19
C THR A 59 7.16 -18.73 1.74
N GLU A 60 8.31 -19.42 1.66
CA GLU A 60 9.54 -18.88 1.07
C GLU A 60 9.38 -18.58 -0.42
N HIS A 61 8.82 -19.53 -1.19
CA HIS A 61 8.54 -19.30 -2.60
C HIS A 61 7.56 -18.12 -2.81
N LEU A 62 6.53 -18.02 -1.97
CA LEU A 62 5.58 -16.91 -2.01
C LEU A 62 6.26 -15.58 -1.70
N ALA A 63 7.25 -15.57 -0.81
CA ALA A 63 8.05 -14.37 -0.50
C ALA A 63 8.92 -13.93 -1.68
N ASP A 64 9.49 -14.88 -2.44
CA ASP A 64 10.23 -14.57 -3.66
C ASP A 64 9.31 -13.91 -4.70
N LEU A 65 8.12 -14.48 -4.93
CA LEU A 65 7.12 -13.88 -5.83
C LEU A 65 6.65 -12.50 -5.34
N TYR A 66 6.45 -12.34 -4.04
CA TYR A 66 6.05 -11.07 -3.45
C TYR A 66 7.12 -9.98 -3.67
N THR A 67 8.36 -10.28 -3.32
CA THR A 67 9.47 -9.31 -3.32
C THR A 67 9.97 -8.96 -4.72
N ASP A 68 9.65 -9.79 -5.73
CA ASP A 68 9.90 -9.50 -7.14
C ASP A 68 9.01 -8.34 -7.66
N VAL A 69 7.80 -8.18 -7.12
CA VAL A 69 6.81 -7.19 -7.62
C VAL A 69 6.59 -6.02 -6.67
N PHE A 70 6.42 -6.27 -5.37
CA PHE A 70 5.92 -5.27 -4.43
C PHE A 70 7.05 -4.54 -3.68
N ASN A 71 6.97 -3.21 -3.61
CA ASN A 71 7.89 -2.36 -2.86
C ASN A 71 7.28 -1.79 -1.57
N THR A 72 6.01 -2.10 -1.29
CA THR A 72 5.29 -1.68 -0.08
C THR A 72 4.54 -2.88 0.53
N ALA A 73 4.50 -2.98 1.86
CA ALA A 73 3.73 -4.00 2.57
C ALA A 73 2.85 -3.38 3.66
N THR A 74 1.60 -3.84 3.72
CA THR A 74 0.66 -3.49 4.80
C THR A 74 0.68 -4.58 5.86
N LEU A 75 0.89 -4.22 7.13
CA LEU A 75 0.93 -5.15 8.28
C LEU A 75 -0.33 -5.06 9.15
N PRO A 76 -0.79 -6.19 9.74
CA PRO A 76 -2.11 -6.28 10.34
C PRO A 76 -2.10 -5.84 11.81
N PHE A 77 -2.42 -4.58 12.06
CA PHE A 77 -2.65 -4.02 13.39
C PHE A 77 -4.12 -4.14 13.83
N TYR A 78 -4.85 -5.16 13.41
CA TYR A 78 -6.22 -5.39 13.89
C TYR A 78 -6.24 -5.57 15.40
N TRP A 79 -6.83 -4.63 16.15
CA TRP A 79 -6.65 -4.55 17.61
C TRP A 79 -7.02 -5.85 18.32
N GLY A 80 -8.13 -6.49 17.94
CA GLY A 80 -8.56 -7.75 18.56
C GLY A 80 -7.59 -8.91 18.37
N ARG A 81 -6.83 -8.94 17.27
CA ARG A 81 -5.81 -9.97 17.00
C ARG A 81 -4.44 -9.57 17.56
N PHE A 82 -4.10 -8.30 17.42
CA PHE A 82 -2.83 -7.73 17.85
C PHE A 82 -2.72 -7.67 19.38
N GLU A 83 -3.80 -7.38 20.10
CA GLU A 83 -3.83 -7.33 21.57
C GLU A 83 -5.04 -8.12 22.09
N ALA A 84 -5.04 -9.44 21.81
CA ALA A 84 -6.12 -10.34 22.21
C ALA A 84 -6.34 -10.37 23.73
N ARG A 85 -5.31 -10.05 24.53
CA ARG A 85 -5.39 -9.87 25.98
C ARG A 85 -4.90 -8.47 26.36
N ARG A 86 -5.63 -7.81 27.25
CA ARG A 86 -5.34 -6.43 27.68
C ARG A 86 -3.90 -6.31 28.19
N GLY A 87 -3.12 -5.42 27.60
CA GLY A 87 -1.73 -5.17 27.98
C GLY A 87 -0.71 -6.18 27.41
N GLU A 88 -1.14 -7.12 26.56
CA GLU A 88 -0.28 -8.11 25.90
C GLU A 88 -0.35 -7.98 24.37
N PRO A 89 0.13 -6.87 23.78
CA PRO A 89 0.19 -6.74 22.33
C PRO A 89 1.25 -7.66 21.71
N ASP A 90 1.00 -8.18 20.50
CA ASP A 90 1.92 -8.99 19.69
C ASP A 90 2.98 -8.11 18.98
N THR A 91 3.46 -7.07 19.67
CA THR A 91 4.41 -6.07 19.16
C THR A 91 5.70 -6.74 18.68
N ARG A 92 6.20 -7.73 19.41
CA ARG A 92 7.45 -8.42 19.06
C ARG A 92 7.35 -9.05 17.68
N ARG A 93 6.31 -9.84 17.43
CA ARG A 93 6.16 -10.61 16.19
C ARG A 93 5.97 -9.67 15.00
N LEU A 94 5.08 -8.67 15.09
CA LEU A 94 4.93 -7.70 14.01
C LEU A 94 6.17 -6.82 13.79
N ARG A 95 6.95 -6.51 14.84
CA ARG A 95 8.23 -5.80 14.64
C ARG A 95 9.24 -6.66 13.89
N THR A 96 9.36 -7.94 14.23
CA THR A 96 10.21 -8.88 13.46
C THR A 96 9.78 -8.93 12.00
N THR A 97 8.47 -9.03 11.73
CA THR A 97 7.95 -9.01 10.34
C THR A 97 8.25 -7.69 9.63
N ALA A 98 8.10 -6.56 10.33
CA ALA A 98 8.41 -5.25 9.78
C ALA A 98 9.90 -5.13 9.40
N GLU A 99 10.80 -5.56 10.28
CA GLU A 99 12.23 -5.55 10.00
C GLU A 99 12.59 -6.50 8.85
N TRP A 100 11.95 -7.68 8.77
CA TRP A 100 12.14 -8.63 7.66
C TRP A 100 11.82 -8.02 6.28
N PHE A 101 10.75 -7.21 6.19
CA PHE A 101 10.38 -6.48 4.98
C PHE A 101 11.34 -5.31 4.70
N ARG A 102 11.66 -4.52 5.73
CA ARG A 102 12.56 -3.37 5.59
C ARG A 102 13.94 -3.79 5.10
N ASP A 103 14.47 -4.90 5.60
CA ASP A 103 15.77 -5.44 5.20
C ASP A 103 15.78 -5.93 3.73
N ARG A 104 14.60 -6.05 3.11
CA ARG A 104 14.39 -6.33 1.68
C ARG A 104 14.04 -5.08 0.87
N GLY A 105 14.16 -3.89 1.46
CA GLY A 105 13.87 -2.62 0.79
C GLY A 105 12.37 -2.32 0.63
N ILE A 106 11.51 -3.05 1.34
CA ILE A 106 10.05 -2.87 1.26
C ILE A 106 9.60 -1.86 2.32
N ALA A 107 8.92 -0.80 1.87
CA ALA A 107 8.33 0.21 2.73
C ALA A 107 7.09 -0.33 3.44
N LEU A 108 6.78 0.17 4.63
CA LEU A 108 5.73 -0.39 5.46
C LEU A 108 4.60 0.56 5.77
N LYS A 109 3.40 -0.04 5.84
CA LYS A 109 2.17 0.59 6.27
C LYS A 109 1.53 -0.22 7.41
N GLY A 110 1.10 0.44 8.47
CA GLY A 110 0.30 -0.19 9.53
C GLY A 110 -1.20 -0.02 9.31
N HIS A 111 -1.96 -1.11 9.41
CA HIS A 111 -3.40 -1.10 9.16
C HIS A 111 -4.20 -1.89 10.22
N PRO A 112 -5.19 -1.29 10.90
CA PRO A 112 -5.36 0.14 11.16
C PRO A 112 -5.19 0.49 12.65
N LEU A 113 -5.10 1.79 12.94
CA LEU A 113 -4.99 2.29 14.32
C LEU A 113 -6.34 2.40 15.04
N VAL A 114 -7.43 2.62 14.33
CA VAL A 114 -8.79 2.67 14.91
C VAL A 114 -9.75 2.00 13.94
N TRP A 115 -10.44 0.96 14.38
CA TRP A 115 -11.45 0.26 13.58
C TRP A 115 -12.42 -0.51 14.46
N HIS A 116 -13.68 -0.62 14.02
CA HIS A 116 -14.77 -1.17 14.81
C HIS A 116 -14.94 -2.69 14.68
N THR A 117 -14.57 -3.27 13.53
CA THR A 117 -14.84 -4.68 13.20
C THR A 117 -13.96 -5.67 13.96
N VAL A 118 -12.66 -5.40 14.09
CA VAL A 118 -11.71 -6.32 14.76
C VAL A 118 -11.08 -5.63 15.97
N GLN A 119 -11.90 -5.47 17.01
CA GLN A 119 -11.52 -4.98 18.33
C GLN A 119 -11.48 -6.12 19.35
N PRO A 120 -10.72 -6.01 20.45
CA PRO A 120 -10.66 -7.07 21.45
C PRO A 120 -11.91 -7.12 22.34
N ASP A 121 -12.35 -8.34 22.66
CA ASP A 121 -13.53 -8.59 23.50
C ASP A 121 -13.44 -7.95 24.89
N TRP A 122 -12.23 -7.75 25.42
CA TRP A 122 -12.03 -7.14 26.74
C TRP A 122 -12.40 -5.66 26.81
N LEU A 123 -12.71 -5.01 25.68
CA LEU A 123 -13.30 -3.67 25.63
C LEU A 123 -14.82 -3.69 25.81
N LEU A 124 -15.49 -4.82 25.57
CA LEU A 124 -16.94 -4.91 25.62
C LEU A 124 -17.46 -4.59 27.03
N GLY A 125 -18.51 -3.77 27.07
CA GLY A 125 -19.14 -3.33 28.32
C GLY A 125 -18.40 -2.22 29.06
N LEU A 126 -17.21 -1.79 28.61
CA LEU A 126 -16.54 -0.63 29.19
C LEU A 126 -17.26 0.68 28.82
N PRO A 127 -17.22 1.70 29.69
CA PRO A 127 -17.72 3.03 29.36
C PRO A 127 -16.97 3.64 28.18
N SER A 128 -17.65 4.41 27.32
CA SER A 128 -17.03 5.03 26.13
C SER A 128 -15.81 5.90 26.47
N ASP A 129 -15.81 6.59 27.61
CA ASP A 129 -14.67 7.38 28.06
C ASP A 129 -13.44 6.51 28.37
N GLU A 130 -13.63 5.31 28.94
CA GLU A 130 -12.53 4.36 29.17
C GLU A 130 -12.02 3.78 27.85
N VAL A 131 -12.93 3.43 26.92
CA VAL A 131 -12.57 2.94 25.58
C VAL A 131 -11.78 3.98 24.81
N GLU A 132 -12.18 5.25 24.86
CA GLU A 132 -11.46 6.36 24.22
C GLU A 132 -10.04 6.50 24.77
N GLU A 133 -9.87 6.49 26.09
CA GLU A 133 -8.55 6.60 26.71
C GLU A 133 -7.65 5.42 26.33
N LEU A 134 -8.18 4.20 26.33
CA LEU A 134 -7.46 3.00 25.88
C LEU A 134 -7.07 3.10 24.40
N GLN A 135 -7.95 3.63 23.56
CA GLN A 135 -7.68 3.83 22.14
C GLN A 135 -6.56 4.86 21.94
N ARG A 136 -6.55 5.98 22.68
CA ARG A 136 -5.47 6.98 22.65
C ARG A 136 -4.13 6.37 23.08
N GLN A 137 -4.13 5.61 24.18
CA GLN A 137 -2.93 4.93 24.69
C GLN A 137 -2.36 3.95 23.68
N ARG A 138 -3.23 3.15 23.04
CA ARG A 138 -2.84 2.24 21.96
C ARG A 138 -2.19 2.97 20.80
N ILE A 139 -2.80 4.05 20.32
CA ILE A 139 -2.25 4.82 19.19
C ILE A 139 -0.85 5.31 19.50
N ARG A 140 -0.64 5.93 20.67
CA ARG A 140 0.68 6.39 21.10
C ARG A 140 1.68 5.23 21.21
N ARG A 141 1.26 4.08 21.76
CA ARG A 141 2.09 2.89 21.92
C ARG A 141 2.55 2.34 20.57
N GLU A 142 1.64 2.14 19.62
CA GLU A 142 2.00 1.55 18.33
C GLU A 142 2.79 2.51 17.46
N VAL A 143 2.30 3.75 17.30
CA VAL A 143 2.97 4.72 16.42
C VAL A 143 4.36 5.07 16.96
N GLY A 144 4.50 5.26 18.28
CA GLY A 144 5.79 5.53 18.90
C GLY A 144 6.71 4.31 18.91
N GLY A 145 6.17 3.10 19.10
CA GLY A 145 6.95 1.86 19.17
C GLY A 145 7.53 1.42 17.82
N PHE A 146 6.88 1.79 16.72
CA PHE A 146 7.27 1.43 15.35
C PHE A 146 7.85 2.60 14.53
N ALA A 147 7.98 3.80 15.10
CA ALA A 147 8.56 4.96 14.41
C ALA A 147 9.95 4.65 13.82
N GLY A 148 10.17 5.06 12.56
CA GLY A 148 11.38 4.76 11.80
C GLY A 148 11.45 3.34 11.21
N VAL A 149 10.42 2.52 11.46
CA VAL A 149 10.22 1.21 10.80
C VAL A 149 8.90 1.22 10.03
N ILE A 150 7.84 1.72 10.65
CA ILE A 150 6.52 1.94 10.03
C ILE A 150 6.13 3.40 10.24
N ASP A 151 6.24 4.18 9.17
CA ASP A 151 5.91 5.60 9.19
C ASP A 151 4.61 5.89 8.43
N THR A 152 4.00 4.94 7.72
CA THR A 152 2.69 5.12 7.09
C THR A 152 1.60 4.37 7.86
N TRP A 153 0.47 5.00 8.16
CA TRP A 153 -0.61 4.40 8.94
C TRP A 153 -1.99 4.73 8.38
N ASP A 154 -2.87 3.73 8.32
CA ASP A 154 -4.30 4.01 8.36
C ASP A 154 -4.66 4.43 9.79
N ALA A 155 -4.73 5.74 10.00
CA ALA A 155 -4.98 6.31 11.31
C ALA A 155 -6.36 5.91 11.84
N ILE A 156 -7.34 5.84 10.95
CA ILE A 156 -8.69 5.39 11.26
C ILE A 156 -9.36 4.83 10.00
N ASN A 157 -10.11 3.75 10.19
CA ASN A 157 -10.70 2.94 9.12
C ASN A 157 -12.24 2.98 9.19
N GLU A 158 -12.89 3.12 8.03
CA GLU A 158 -14.34 2.93 7.82
C GLU A 158 -15.23 3.83 8.69
N VAL A 159 -14.85 5.10 8.76
CA VAL A 159 -15.47 6.11 9.64
C VAL A 159 -16.90 6.43 9.20
N VAL A 160 -17.21 6.32 7.91
CA VAL A 160 -18.55 6.61 7.39
C VAL A 160 -19.59 5.75 8.11
N ILE A 161 -19.36 4.44 8.22
CA ILE A 161 -20.28 3.52 8.87
C ILE A 161 -20.03 3.34 10.37
N MET A 162 -18.85 3.70 10.86
CA MET A 162 -18.42 3.45 12.26
C MET A 162 -19.47 3.74 13.35
N PRO A 163 -20.22 4.86 13.39
CA PRO A 163 -21.20 5.13 14.46
C PRO A 163 -22.53 4.38 14.31
N VAL A 164 -22.75 3.73 13.16
CA VAL A 164 -24.00 3.01 12.80
C VAL A 164 -23.77 1.56 12.43
N PHE A 165 -22.53 1.06 12.50
CA PHE A 165 -22.21 -0.34 12.26
C PHE A 165 -22.96 -1.25 13.24
N ASP A 166 -23.62 -2.27 12.70
CA ASP A 166 -24.52 -3.17 13.44
C ASP A 166 -24.21 -4.65 13.23
N ASN A 167 -23.14 -4.99 12.51
CA ASN A 167 -22.69 -6.36 12.31
C ASN A 167 -21.81 -6.85 13.48
N GLY A 168 -22.46 -7.10 14.63
CA GLY A 168 -21.84 -7.62 15.84
C GLY A 168 -21.54 -6.57 16.92
N ASP A 169 -21.38 -7.05 18.16
CA ASP A 169 -21.09 -6.19 19.31
C ASP A 169 -19.64 -5.67 19.25
N ASN A 170 -19.47 -4.37 19.43
CA ASN A 170 -18.17 -3.74 19.50
C ASN A 170 -18.18 -2.49 20.39
N ALA A 171 -17.02 -2.09 20.91
CA ALA A 171 -16.90 -0.94 21.81
C ALA A 171 -16.64 0.40 21.08
N ILE A 172 -16.21 0.36 19.82
CA ILE A 172 -15.81 1.54 19.03
C ILE A 172 -17.02 2.27 18.46
N THR A 173 -18.05 1.55 17.98
CA THR A 173 -19.28 2.12 17.44
C THR A 173 -20.05 2.96 18.47
N PRO A 174 -20.29 2.49 19.72
CA PRO A 174 -20.88 3.32 20.76
C PRO A 174 -20.06 4.58 21.05
N LEU A 175 -18.73 4.46 21.10
CA LEU A 175 -17.81 5.59 21.27
C LEU A 175 -17.95 6.60 20.11
N ALA A 176 -17.90 6.12 18.86
CA ALA A 176 -18.05 6.96 17.67
C ALA A 176 -19.42 7.61 17.59
N ARG A 177 -20.48 6.93 18.04
CA ARG A 177 -21.83 7.50 18.14
C ARG A 177 -21.90 8.60 19.21
N ALA A 178 -21.24 8.42 20.34
CA ALA A 178 -21.20 9.39 21.43
C ALA A 178 -20.35 10.63 21.12
N ARG A 179 -19.25 10.46 20.38
CA ARG A 179 -18.31 11.56 20.05
C ARG A 179 -18.55 12.19 18.69
N GLY A 180 -19.11 11.45 17.74
CA GLY A 180 -19.20 11.84 16.34
C GLY A 180 -17.94 11.47 15.54
N ARG A 181 -18.09 11.44 14.20
CA ARG A 181 -17.04 11.03 13.27
C ARG A 181 -15.81 11.94 13.29
N ILE A 182 -16.00 13.26 13.19
CA ILE A 182 -14.88 14.22 13.12
C ILE A 182 -14.02 14.19 14.39
N PRO A 183 -14.57 14.17 15.63
CA PRO A 183 -13.75 14.02 16.83
C PRO A 183 -12.98 12.69 16.91
N MET A 184 -13.54 11.60 16.39
CA MET A 184 -12.83 10.31 16.29
C MET A 184 -11.64 10.40 15.34
N VAL A 185 -11.82 11.01 14.15
CA VAL A 185 -10.73 11.24 13.20
C VAL A 185 -9.66 12.13 13.82
N ARG A 186 -10.04 13.27 14.43
CA ARG A 186 -9.10 14.15 15.12
C ARG A 186 -8.29 13.40 16.19
N MET A 187 -8.97 12.63 17.05
CA MET A 187 -8.30 11.84 18.08
C MET A 187 -7.25 10.92 17.46
N ALA A 188 -7.60 10.19 16.41
CA ALA A 188 -6.67 9.26 15.80
C ALA A 188 -5.43 9.97 15.21
N PHE A 189 -5.65 11.06 14.47
CA PHE A 189 -4.60 11.82 13.79
C PHE A 189 -3.71 12.58 14.77
N ASP A 190 -4.27 13.29 15.74
CA ASP A 190 -3.51 14.09 16.69
C ASP A 190 -2.62 13.21 17.58
N GLU A 191 -3.13 12.06 18.03
CA GLU A 191 -2.37 11.13 18.87
C GLU A 191 -1.25 10.44 18.08
N ALA A 192 -1.53 10.03 16.84
CA ALA A 192 -0.52 9.43 15.97
C ALA A 192 0.58 10.44 15.63
N ARG A 193 0.21 11.67 15.27
CA ARG A 193 1.17 12.74 14.96
C ARG A 193 2.03 13.12 16.17
N ALA A 194 1.42 13.17 17.36
CA ALA A 194 2.15 13.45 18.59
C ALA A 194 3.19 12.36 18.91
N ALA A 195 2.90 11.10 18.57
CA ALA A 195 3.81 9.98 18.78
C ALA A 195 4.90 9.88 17.69
N ASN A 196 4.59 10.23 16.44
CA ASN A 196 5.54 10.31 15.33
C ASN A 196 5.21 11.50 14.41
N PRO A 197 5.91 12.65 14.57
CA PRO A 197 5.70 13.84 13.75
C PRO A 197 5.99 13.65 12.26
N HIS A 198 6.73 12.59 11.89
CA HIS A 198 7.11 12.27 10.51
C HIS A 198 6.20 11.23 9.86
N ALA A 199 5.19 10.72 10.57
CA ALA A 199 4.29 9.73 10.01
C ALA A 199 3.44 10.29 8.86
N THR A 200 3.13 9.47 7.86
CA THR A 200 2.09 9.68 6.85
C THR A 200 0.81 9.02 7.35
N LEU A 201 -0.24 9.82 7.57
CA LEU A 201 -1.50 9.38 8.16
C LEU A 201 -2.65 9.45 7.14
N LEU A 202 -3.30 8.31 6.98
CA LEU A 202 -4.42 8.11 6.05
C LEU A 202 -5.75 8.04 6.81
N LEU A 203 -6.76 8.66 6.21
CA LEU A 203 -8.17 8.33 6.46
C LEU A 203 -8.56 7.28 5.42
N ASN A 204 -8.99 6.09 5.84
CA ASN A 204 -9.27 4.96 4.94
C ASN A 204 -10.75 4.55 5.01
N ASP A 205 -11.40 4.33 3.87
CA ASP A 205 -12.81 3.91 3.84
C ASP A 205 -13.15 3.12 2.56
N PHE A 206 -14.17 2.25 2.64
CA PHE A 206 -14.75 1.56 1.47
C PHE A 206 -16.03 2.24 0.96
N ASP A 207 -16.70 3.04 1.79
CA ASP A 207 -17.86 3.80 1.33
C ASP A 207 -17.34 5.00 0.51
N LEU A 208 -17.21 4.82 -0.80
CA LEU A 208 -16.72 5.87 -1.70
C LEU A 208 -17.83 6.79 -2.24
N SER A 209 -18.98 6.82 -1.56
CA SER A 209 -20.10 7.69 -1.89
C SER A 209 -19.87 9.13 -1.43
N SER A 210 -20.87 9.99 -1.63
CA SER A 210 -20.83 11.37 -1.11
C SER A 210 -20.82 11.46 0.41
N ALA A 211 -21.14 10.38 1.14
CA ALA A 211 -20.97 10.35 2.59
C ALA A 211 -19.49 10.51 2.99
N TYR A 212 -18.57 9.92 2.23
CA TYR A 212 -17.15 10.04 2.50
C TYR A 212 -16.58 11.39 2.06
N GLU A 213 -17.06 11.93 0.94
CA GLU A 213 -16.76 13.31 0.54
C GLU A 213 -17.13 14.32 1.65
N CYS A 214 -18.37 14.24 2.16
CA CYS A 214 -18.82 15.07 3.27
C CYS A 214 -17.97 14.89 4.54
N LEU A 215 -17.51 13.66 4.81
CA LEU A 215 -16.63 13.40 5.94
C LEU A 215 -15.26 14.08 5.75
N ILE A 216 -14.62 13.90 4.59
CA ILE A 216 -13.32 14.51 4.28
C ILE A 216 -13.43 16.03 4.36
N GLU A 217 -14.45 16.62 3.74
CA GLU A 217 -14.71 18.07 3.80
C GLU A 217 -14.84 18.54 5.25
N GLY A 218 -15.66 17.87 6.07
CA GLY A 218 -15.82 18.22 7.48
C GLY A 218 -14.55 18.05 8.33
N VAL A 219 -13.70 17.06 8.01
CA VAL A 219 -12.42 16.83 8.68
C VAL A 219 -11.42 17.93 8.33
N LEU A 220 -11.34 18.32 7.05
CA LEU A 220 -10.49 19.41 6.56
C LEU A 220 -10.94 20.77 7.09
N GLU A 221 -12.24 21.06 7.10
CA GLU A 221 -12.81 22.28 7.68
C GLU A 221 -12.55 22.40 9.18
N ALA A 222 -12.54 21.26 9.89
CA ALA A 222 -12.15 21.22 11.29
C ALA A 222 -10.64 21.47 11.48
N GLY A 223 -9.82 21.48 10.44
CA GLY A 223 -8.38 21.70 10.51
C GLY A 223 -7.59 20.48 10.99
N VAL A 224 -8.11 19.26 10.77
CA VAL A 224 -7.31 18.04 10.95
C VAL A 224 -6.37 17.89 9.75
N HIS A 225 -5.10 17.60 9.99
CA HIS A 225 -4.09 17.45 8.93
C HIS A 225 -4.01 16.00 8.44
N LEU A 226 -4.62 15.73 7.28
CA LEU A 226 -4.47 14.47 6.56
C LEU A 226 -3.28 14.54 5.61
N ASP A 227 -2.49 13.46 5.51
CA ASP A 227 -1.40 13.40 4.52
C ASP A 227 -1.85 12.68 3.24
N ALA A 228 -2.81 11.78 3.33
CA ALA A 228 -3.37 11.06 2.18
C ALA A 228 -4.79 10.55 2.45
N ILE A 229 -5.52 10.27 1.39
CA ILE A 229 -6.86 9.66 1.42
C ILE A 229 -6.74 8.21 0.94
N GLY A 230 -7.18 7.28 1.78
CA GLY A 230 -7.29 5.87 1.47
C GLY A 230 -8.65 5.54 0.85
N LEU A 231 -8.62 4.76 -0.22
CA LEU A 231 -9.77 4.34 -1.02
C LEU A 231 -9.73 2.81 -1.15
N GLN A 232 -10.58 2.11 -0.41
CA GLN A 232 -10.68 0.65 -0.55
C GLN A 232 -11.47 0.32 -1.83
N THR A 233 -11.02 -0.65 -2.61
CA THR A 233 -11.61 -1.03 -3.91
C THR A 233 -11.73 -2.55 -4.02
N HIS A 234 -12.47 -3.14 -3.09
CA HIS A 234 -12.82 -4.55 -3.10
C HIS A 234 -13.84 -4.86 -4.20
N MET A 235 -13.37 -5.31 -5.37
CA MET A 235 -14.17 -5.49 -6.57
C MET A 235 -14.61 -6.95 -6.75
N HIS A 236 -15.16 -7.54 -5.68
CA HIS A 236 -15.58 -8.96 -5.67
C HIS A 236 -16.80 -9.24 -6.57
N GLN A 237 -17.57 -8.19 -6.89
CA GLN A 237 -18.71 -8.23 -7.81
C GLN A 237 -18.31 -7.96 -9.27
N GLY A 238 -17.01 -7.79 -9.53
CA GLY A 238 -16.45 -7.50 -10.86
C GLY A 238 -15.74 -6.15 -10.91
N TYR A 239 -14.80 -6.03 -11.85
CA TYR A 239 -14.07 -4.79 -12.10
C TYR A 239 -15.04 -3.66 -12.51
N TRP A 240 -14.87 -2.48 -11.92
CA TRP A 240 -15.75 -1.32 -12.15
C TRP A 240 -15.56 -0.68 -13.54
N GLY A 241 -14.49 -1.03 -14.25
CA GLY A 241 -14.11 -0.42 -15.53
C GLY A 241 -13.29 0.87 -15.34
N GLU A 242 -12.44 1.18 -16.33
CA GLU A 242 -11.52 2.32 -16.25
C GLU A 242 -12.26 3.67 -16.07
N GLU A 243 -13.40 3.86 -16.75
CA GLU A 243 -14.17 5.10 -16.66
C GLU A 243 -14.70 5.35 -15.24
N THR A 244 -15.30 4.33 -14.63
CA THR A 244 -15.82 4.40 -13.25
C THR A 244 -14.68 4.61 -12.26
N MET A 245 -13.57 3.89 -12.42
CA MET A 245 -12.39 4.03 -11.59
C MET A 245 -11.82 5.45 -11.65
N LEU A 246 -11.58 5.98 -12.86
CA LEU A 246 -11.02 7.32 -13.03
C LEU A 246 -11.98 8.41 -12.54
N ALA A 247 -13.29 8.28 -12.78
CA ALA A 247 -14.27 9.22 -12.26
C ALA A 247 -14.32 9.23 -10.73
N MET A 248 -14.16 8.06 -10.09
CA MET A 248 -14.04 7.96 -8.64
C MET A 248 -12.76 8.65 -8.16
N VAL A 249 -11.61 8.39 -8.78
CA VAL A 249 -10.33 8.99 -8.41
C VAL A 249 -10.36 10.52 -8.60
N ASP A 250 -10.91 11.02 -9.71
CA ASP A 250 -11.07 12.47 -9.99
C ASP A 250 -11.89 13.17 -8.88
N ARG A 251 -12.95 12.52 -8.36
CA ARG A 251 -13.78 13.06 -7.29
C ARG A 251 -12.98 13.32 -6.02
N PHE A 252 -12.06 12.43 -5.64
CA PHE A 252 -11.23 12.58 -4.44
C PHE A 252 -9.97 13.40 -4.70
N ALA A 253 -9.43 13.40 -5.92
CA ALA A 253 -8.24 14.17 -6.28
C ALA A 253 -8.43 15.68 -6.08
N ARG A 254 -9.68 16.17 -6.15
CA ARG A 254 -10.02 17.59 -5.93
C ARG A 254 -9.61 18.14 -4.56
N TYR A 255 -9.40 17.27 -3.57
CA TYR A 255 -8.96 17.68 -2.23
C TYR A 255 -7.46 18.03 -2.18
N GLY A 256 -6.71 17.80 -3.27
CA GLY A 256 -5.30 18.15 -3.36
C GLY A 256 -4.39 17.30 -2.47
N LEU A 257 -4.89 16.16 -1.99
CA LEU A 257 -4.13 15.20 -1.19
C LEU A 257 -3.78 13.96 -2.05
N PRO A 258 -2.61 13.34 -1.81
CA PRO A 258 -2.29 12.03 -2.36
C PRO A 258 -3.38 10.99 -2.10
N LEU A 259 -3.68 10.18 -3.10
CA LEU A 259 -4.64 9.09 -3.03
C LEU A 259 -3.93 7.75 -3.00
N HIS A 260 -4.32 6.91 -2.05
CA HIS A 260 -3.85 5.53 -1.95
C HIS A 260 -5.04 4.62 -2.23
N LEU A 261 -4.94 3.74 -3.23
CA LEU A 261 -5.88 2.65 -3.40
C LEU A 261 -5.42 1.56 -2.43
N THR A 262 -6.07 1.48 -1.29
CA THR A 262 -5.53 0.79 -0.11
C THR A 262 -5.83 -0.69 -0.09
N GLU A 263 -6.92 -1.11 -0.74
CA GLU A 263 -7.41 -2.49 -0.67
C GLU A 263 -8.05 -2.89 -2.00
N THR A 264 -7.22 -3.21 -3.00
CA THR A 264 -7.67 -3.74 -4.31
C THR A 264 -7.79 -5.25 -4.26
N SER A 265 -8.96 -5.80 -4.60
CA SER A 265 -9.14 -7.23 -4.82
C SER A 265 -10.01 -7.51 -6.05
N LEU A 266 -9.55 -8.41 -6.91
CA LEU A 266 -10.21 -8.82 -8.16
C LEU A 266 -10.36 -10.34 -8.17
N VAL A 267 -11.55 -10.83 -8.44
CA VAL A 267 -11.91 -12.26 -8.31
C VAL A 267 -11.59 -13.02 -9.61
N SER A 268 -10.85 -14.14 -9.50
CA SER A 268 -10.58 -15.08 -10.59
C SER A 268 -11.52 -16.30 -10.62
N GLY A 269 -12.60 -16.28 -9.84
CA GLY A 269 -13.68 -17.27 -9.85
C GLY A 269 -15.00 -16.69 -10.36
N ASP A 270 -16.12 -17.25 -9.93
CA ASP A 270 -17.43 -16.66 -10.15
C ASP A 270 -17.54 -15.30 -9.45
N LEU A 271 -18.18 -14.31 -10.08
CA LEU A 271 -18.35 -13.00 -9.44
C LEU A 271 -19.40 -13.10 -8.33
N MET A 272 -19.17 -12.34 -7.25
CA MET A 272 -20.15 -12.21 -6.19
C MET A 272 -21.44 -11.58 -6.76
N PRO A 273 -22.65 -12.09 -6.42
CA PRO A 273 -23.89 -11.51 -6.89
C PRO A 273 -24.08 -10.05 -6.45
N ALA A 274 -24.55 -9.19 -7.35
CA ALA A 274 -24.75 -7.76 -7.11
C ALA A 274 -25.77 -7.42 -6.00
N HIS A 275 -26.59 -8.37 -5.57
CA HIS A 275 -27.56 -8.16 -4.48
C HIS A 275 -26.94 -8.32 -3.08
N ILE A 276 -25.71 -8.80 -2.99
CA ILE A 276 -24.95 -8.83 -1.74
C ILE A 276 -24.49 -7.39 -1.44
N VAL A 277 -24.88 -6.86 -0.28
CA VAL A 277 -24.55 -5.48 0.12
C VAL A 277 -23.31 -5.45 1.00
N ASP A 278 -23.29 -6.24 2.08
CA ASP A 278 -22.07 -6.50 2.86
C ASP A 278 -21.34 -7.70 2.25
N LEU A 279 -20.10 -7.51 1.79
CA LEU A 279 -19.31 -8.58 1.19
C LEU A 279 -19.11 -9.76 2.17
N ASN A 280 -19.13 -9.51 3.47
CA ASN A 280 -19.04 -10.55 4.50
C ASN A 280 -20.27 -11.48 4.54
N ASP A 281 -21.40 -11.08 3.97
CA ASP A 281 -22.60 -11.92 3.88
C ASP A 281 -22.47 -13.02 2.82
N HIS A 282 -21.49 -12.91 1.91
CA HIS A 282 -21.26 -13.93 0.89
C HIS A 282 -20.46 -15.11 1.44
N GLN A 283 -21.16 -16.02 2.12
CA GLN A 283 -20.58 -17.23 2.70
C GLN A 283 -20.95 -18.46 1.86
N VAL A 284 -20.05 -18.88 0.98
CA VAL A 284 -20.21 -20.09 0.15
C VAL A 284 -19.23 -21.18 0.60
N PRO A 285 -19.58 -22.49 0.49
CA PRO A 285 -18.69 -23.57 0.92
C PRO A 285 -17.36 -23.63 0.17
N SER A 286 -17.33 -23.14 -1.07
CA SER A 286 -16.14 -23.13 -1.92
C SER A 286 -16.28 -22.06 -2.98
N TRP A 287 -15.21 -21.29 -3.19
CA TRP A 287 -15.14 -20.23 -4.20
C TRP A 287 -13.82 -20.36 -4.99
N PRO A 288 -13.72 -21.33 -5.92
CA PRO A 288 -12.47 -21.61 -6.61
C PRO A 288 -12.22 -20.64 -7.76
N SER A 289 -10.93 -20.47 -8.11
CA SER A 289 -10.53 -19.91 -9.40
C SER A 289 -11.05 -20.77 -10.57
N THR A 290 -11.37 -20.13 -11.70
CA THR A 290 -11.69 -20.79 -12.97
C THR A 290 -10.73 -20.32 -14.06
N PRO A 291 -10.44 -21.12 -15.11
CA PRO A 291 -9.56 -20.67 -16.19
C PRO A 291 -10.00 -19.35 -16.85
N GLU A 292 -11.31 -19.20 -17.09
CA GLU A 292 -11.89 -17.98 -17.64
C GLU A 292 -11.79 -16.81 -16.64
N GLY A 293 -11.97 -17.09 -15.34
CA GLY A 293 -11.86 -16.09 -14.29
C GLY A 293 -10.43 -15.62 -14.08
N GLU A 294 -9.43 -16.49 -14.17
CA GLU A 294 -8.01 -16.11 -14.13
C GLU A 294 -7.60 -15.26 -15.33
N ALA A 295 -8.08 -15.61 -16.54
CA ALA A 295 -7.86 -14.80 -17.73
C ALA A 295 -8.50 -13.40 -17.59
N ARG A 296 -9.73 -13.33 -17.06
CA ARG A 296 -10.41 -12.07 -16.75
C ARG A 296 -9.66 -11.26 -15.70
N GLN A 297 -9.25 -11.90 -14.60
CA GLN A 297 -8.50 -11.24 -13.52
C GLN A 297 -7.21 -10.61 -14.06
N ALA A 298 -6.51 -11.27 -14.99
CA ALA A 298 -5.31 -10.71 -15.60
C ALA A 298 -5.58 -9.45 -16.44
N ASP A 299 -6.63 -9.47 -17.28
CA ASP A 299 -7.08 -8.31 -18.05
C ASP A 299 -7.52 -7.16 -17.12
N ASP A 300 -8.29 -7.47 -16.07
CA ASP A 300 -8.74 -6.50 -15.08
C ASP A 300 -7.56 -5.87 -14.31
N VAL A 301 -6.59 -6.67 -13.86
CA VAL A 301 -5.38 -6.17 -13.19
C VAL A 301 -4.60 -5.24 -14.10
N GLU A 302 -4.40 -5.60 -15.37
CA GLU A 302 -3.67 -4.73 -16.30
C GLU A 302 -4.37 -3.38 -16.50
N ARG A 303 -5.69 -3.39 -16.78
CA ARG A 303 -6.47 -2.16 -16.98
C ARG A 303 -6.52 -1.30 -15.72
N HIS A 304 -6.71 -1.93 -14.56
CA HIS A 304 -6.75 -1.25 -13.27
C HIS A 304 -5.44 -0.53 -12.96
N TYR A 305 -4.30 -1.24 -13.02
CA TYR A 305 -3.01 -0.66 -12.70
C TYR A 305 -2.60 0.43 -13.71
N ARG A 306 -2.84 0.22 -15.02
CA ARG A 306 -2.55 1.27 -16.02
C ARG A 306 -3.35 2.55 -15.78
N SER A 307 -4.64 2.42 -15.46
CA SER A 307 -5.51 3.56 -15.19
C SER A 307 -5.05 4.35 -13.98
N LEU A 308 -4.75 3.64 -12.89
CA LEU A 308 -4.40 4.25 -11.62
C LEU A 308 -2.98 4.84 -11.61
N VAL A 309 -1.99 4.14 -12.16
CA VAL A 309 -0.63 4.68 -12.34
C VAL A 309 -0.64 5.87 -13.30
N GLY A 310 -1.54 5.86 -14.28
CA GLY A 310 -1.79 6.97 -15.19
C GLY A 310 -2.41 8.21 -14.53
N HIS A 311 -2.98 8.10 -13.34
CA HIS A 311 -3.61 9.23 -12.66
C HIS A 311 -2.62 9.95 -11.72
N PRO A 312 -2.40 11.28 -11.86
CA PRO A 312 -1.35 11.99 -11.13
C PRO A 312 -1.57 12.11 -9.61
N ALA A 313 -2.81 12.03 -9.13
CA ALA A 313 -3.10 12.08 -7.70
C ALA A 313 -2.90 10.74 -6.97
N VAL A 314 -2.76 9.62 -7.70
CA VAL A 314 -2.61 8.29 -7.08
C VAL A 314 -1.15 8.05 -6.77
N GLU A 315 -0.78 7.77 -5.52
CA GLU A 315 0.63 7.53 -5.17
C GLU A 315 0.91 6.07 -4.80
N ALA A 316 -0.13 5.29 -4.49
CA ALA A 316 0.02 3.88 -4.17
C ALA A 316 -1.21 3.06 -4.55
N ILE A 317 -0.97 1.80 -4.92
CA ILE A 317 -1.97 0.75 -5.11
C ILE A 317 -1.55 -0.44 -4.26
N THR A 318 -2.40 -0.86 -3.33
CA THR A 318 -2.19 -2.02 -2.46
C THR A 318 -3.18 -3.12 -2.84
N TYR A 319 -2.64 -4.25 -3.31
CA TYR A 319 -3.44 -5.42 -3.63
C TYR A 319 -3.68 -6.27 -2.36
N TRP A 320 -4.92 -6.73 -2.15
CA TRP A 320 -5.35 -7.30 -0.87
C TRP A 320 -5.25 -8.83 -0.83
N GLY A 321 -4.02 -9.33 -1.01
CA GLY A 321 -3.69 -10.76 -0.89
C GLY A 321 -2.85 -11.26 -2.06
N ILE A 322 -1.71 -11.86 -1.76
CA ILE A 322 -0.82 -12.42 -2.79
C ILE A 322 -1.28 -13.81 -3.25
N THR A 323 -1.92 -14.60 -2.38
CA THR A 323 -2.31 -16.00 -2.63
C THR A 323 -3.80 -16.24 -2.40
N ASP A 324 -4.38 -17.23 -3.11
CA ASP A 324 -5.73 -17.74 -2.83
C ASP A 324 -5.80 -18.50 -1.49
N ALA A 325 -4.67 -19.03 -1.01
CA ALA A 325 -4.63 -19.77 0.25
C ALA A 325 -4.93 -18.83 1.43
N GLY A 326 -6.06 -19.05 2.12
CA GLY A 326 -6.44 -18.23 3.27
C GLY A 326 -6.86 -16.80 2.93
N ALA A 327 -7.10 -16.50 1.65
CA ALA A 327 -7.56 -15.19 1.20
C ALA A 327 -8.87 -14.77 1.89
N TRP A 328 -9.06 -13.46 2.04
CA TRP A 328 -10.25 -12.91 2.68
C TRP A 328 -11.54 -13.39 2.00
N LEU A 329 -12.53 -13.75 2.82
CA LEU A 329 -13.80 -14.39 2.42
C LEU A 329 -13.66 -15.76 1.74
N GLY A 330 -12.47 -16.37 1.76
CA GLY A 330 -12.17 -17.54 0.94
C GLY A 330 -12.27 -17.25 -0.56
N ALA A 331 -12.20 -15.97 -0.96
CA ALA A 331 -12.36 -15.54 -2.33
C ALA A 331 -11.09 -15.84 -3.14
N PRO A 332 -11.21 -16.22 -4.42
CA PRO A 332 -10.06 -16.49 -5.28
C PRO A 332 -9.52 -15.16 -5.83
N ILE A 333 -8.98 -14.33 -4.93
CA ILE A 333 -8.49 -12.98 -5.25
C ILE A 333 -6.98 -12.91 -5.39
N GLY A 334 -6.25 -13.93 -4.96
CA GLY A 334 -4.78 -13.96 -4.99
C GLY A 334 -4.24 -13.85 -6.41
N LEU A 335 -3.00 -13.41 -6.53
CA LEU A 335 -2.23 -13.43 -7.78
C LEU A 335 -1.50 -14.78 -7.96
N VAL A 336 -1.37 -15.54 -6.87
CA VAL A 336 -0.80 -16.88 -6.80
C VAL A 336 -1.90 -17.84 -6.37
N ARG A 337 -1.96 -19.03 -6.97
CA ARG A 337 -2.92 -20.07 -6.59
C ARG A 337 -2.56 -20.64 -5.22
N ALA A 338 -3.51 -21.35 -4.61
CA ALA A 338 -3.30 -21.98 -3.30
C ALA A 338 -2.18 -23.04 -3.29
N ASP A 339 -1.81 -23.58 -4.45
CA ASP A 339 -0.69 -24.52 -4.60
C ASP A 339 0.68 -23.83 -4.80
N GLY A 340 0.73 -22.50 -4.75
CA GLY A 340 1.94 -21.70 -4.93
C GLY A 340 2.26 -21.34 -6.38
N THR A 341 1.49 -21.80 -7.37
CA THR A 341 1.75 -21.46 -8.78
C THR A 341 1.23 -20.07 -9.15
N PRO A 342 2.00 -19.23 -9.86
CA PRO A 342 1.52 -17.92 -10.33
C PRO A 342 0.31 -18.04 -11.26
N LYS A 343 -0.65 -17.13 -11.12
CA LYS A 343 -1.75 -16.94 -12.08
C LYS A 343 -1.31 -15.98 -13.21
N PRO A 344 -2.03 -15.97 -14.35
CA PRO A 344 -1.82 -14.97 -15.40
C PRO A 344 -1.87 -13.51 -14.91
N SER A 345 -2.61 -13.23 -13.84
CA SER A 345 -2.67 -11.90 -13.20
C SER A 345 -1.37 -11.49 -12.51
N TYR A 346 -0.63 -12.44 -11.93
CA TYR A 346 0.73 -12.19 -11.42
C TYR A 346 1.66 -11.79 -12.56
N ASP A 347 1.69 -12.57 -13.63
CA ASP A 347 2.56 -12.30 -14.79
C ASP A 347 2.21 -10.96 -15.45
N ALA A 348 0.92 -10.63 -15.56
CA ALA A 348 0.46 -9.35 -16.07
C ALA A 348 0.97 -8.18 -15.21
N LEU A 349 0.80 -8.25 -13.88
CA LEU A 349 1.28 -7.21 -12.98
C LEU A 349 2.81 -7.09 -12.98
N ARG A 350 3.51 -8.23 -12.91
CA ARG A 350 4.97 -8.28 -12.93
C ARG A 350 5.53 -7.62 -14.20
N ARG A 351 4.96 -7.93 -15.37
CA ARG A 351 5.35 -7.32 -16.64
C ARG A 351 5.21 -5.79 -16.61
N LEU A 352 4.12 -5.27 -16.06
CA LEU A 352 3.95 -3.83 -15.89
C LEU A 352 5.04 -3.24 -14.98
N VAL A 353 5.22 -3.81 -13.79
CA VAL A 353 6.06 -3.25 -12.72
C VAL A 353 7.55 -3.44 -12.94
N LYS A 354 7.97 -4.55 -13.58
CA LYS A 354 9.37 -4.97 -13.69
C LYS A 354 9.91 -4.98 -15.12
N GLU A 355 9.07 -4.70 -16.11
CA GLU A 355 9.51 -4.61 -17.52
C GLU A 355 9.09 -3.29 -18.15
N GLU A 356 7.81 -2.90 -18.11
CA GLU A 356 7.36 -1.65 -18.73
C GLU A 356 7.71 -0.39 -17.94
N TRP A 357 7.57 -0.45 -16.61
CA TRP A 357 7.80 0.68 -15.72
C TRP A 357 9.13 0.59 -15.00
N TRP A 358 10.07 -0.23 -15.50
CA TRP A 358 11.33 -0.48 -14.84
C TRP A 358 12.51 -0.32 -15.78
N LEU A 359 13.58 0.32 -15.31
CA LEU A 359 14.86 0.28 -16.01
C LEU A 359 15.74 -0.84 -15.45
N GLY A 360 15.82 -1.97 -16.16
CA GLY A 360 16.81 -3.01 -15.85
C GLY A 360 18.26 -2.54 -16.12
N PRO A 361 19.26 -3.34 -15.73
CA PRO A 361 20.67 -3.05 -16.01
C PRO A 361 20.92 -2.71 -17.48
N THR A 362 21.28 -1.46 -17.72
CA THR A 362 21.45 -0.91 -19.07
C THR A 362 22.83 -0.29 -19.19
N THR A 363 23.64 -0.77 -20.12
CA THR A 363 24.93 -0.15 -20.44
C THR A 363 24.69 1.13 -21.22
N VAL A 364 25.18 2.24 -20.69
CA VAL A 364 25.17 3.55 -21.35
C VAL A 364 26.60 4.08 -21.44
N ARG A 365 26.82 5.11 -22.26
CA ARG A 365 28.13 5.70 -22.48
C ARG A 365 28.06 7.22 -22.38
N THR A 366 29.05 7.83 -21.72
CA THR A 366 29.14 9.28 -21.61
C THR A 366 29.51 9.94 -22.93
N ASP A 367 29.01 11.16 -23.14
CA ASP A 367 29.31 11.99 -24.30
C ASP A 367 30.67 12.70 -24.19
N GLY A 368 30.97 13.62 -25.12
CA GLY A 368 32.21 14.41 -25.12
C GLY A 368 32.40 15.32 -23.90
N HIS A 369 31.36 15.55 -23.10
CA HIS A 369 31.39 16.28 -21.84
C HIS A 369 31.40 15.36 -20.61
N GLY A 370 31.59 14.05 -20.80
CA GLY A 370 31.55 13.07 -19.73
C GLY A 370 30.14 12.88 -19.14
N GLN A 371 29.09 13.25 -19.87
CA GLN A 371 27.71 13.23 -19.39
C GLN A 371 26.89 12.12 -20.03
N VAL A 372 25.94 11.57 -19.27
CA VAL A 372 24.86 10.74 -19.80
C VAL A 372 23.54 11.12 -19.14
N ARG A 373 22.48 11.21 -19.95
CA ARG A 373 21.12 11.44 -19.48
C ARG A 373 20.42 10.10 -19.33
N VAL A 374 19.94 9.83 -18.12
CA VAL A 374 19.15 8.64 -17.78
C VAL A 374 17.69 9.08 -17.70
N ARG A 375 16.84 8.48 -18.52
CA ARG A 375 15.38 8.62 -18.44
C ARG A 375 14.80 7.29 -17.97
N GLY A 376 13.89 7.33 -16.99
CA GLY A 376 13.26 6.14 -16.47
C GLY A 376 12.07 6.47 -15.57
N PHE A 377 11.39 5.42 -15.09
CA PHE A 377 10.28 5.58 -14.14
C PHE A 377 10.82 6.13 -12.82
N ARG A 378 10.08 7.01 -12.15
CA ARG A 378 10.59 7.73 -10.98
C ARG A 378 10.91 6.77 -9.84
N GLY A 379 12.02 7.03 -9.17
CA GLY A 379 12.49 6.20 -8.07
C GLY A 379 13.99 6.25 -7.85
N ASP A 380 14.49 5.27 -7.12
CA ASP A 380 15.89 5.16 -6.72
C ASP A 380 16.65 4.31 -7.75
N TYR A 381 17.85 4.75 -8.12
CA TYR A 381 18.69 4.16 -9.14
C TYR A 381 20.12 3.96 -8.65
N ARG A 382 20.84 3.09 -9.35
CA ARG A 382 22.27 2.86 -9.16
C ARG A 382 23.00 2.94 -10.49
N ALA A 383 24.14 3.62 -10.49
CA ALA A 383 25.08 3.66 -11.59
C ALA A 383 26.40 2.99 -11.16
N GLU A 384 26.90 2.05 -11.97
CA GLU A 384 28.18 1.37 -11.73
C GLU A 384 29.20 1.72 -12.82
N VAL A 385 30.36 2.21 -12.39
CA VAL A 385 31.50 2.57 -13.26
C VAL A 385 32.79 2.06 -12.63
N GLY A 386 33.56 1.23 -13.35
CA GLY A 386 34.87 0.77 -12.87
C GLY A 386 34.84 0.04 -11.51
N GLY A 387 33.72 -0.60 -11.15
CA GLY A 387 33.51 -1.26 -9.86
C GLY A 387 33.04 -0.34 -8.72
N THR A 388 32.82 0.95 -8.99
CA THR A 388 32.24 1.90 -8.05
C THR A 388 30.75 2.07 -8.34
N ALA A 389 29.91 1.85 -7.32
CA ALA A 389 28.47 2.05 -7.40
C ALA A 389 28.06 3.39 -6.75
N THR A 390 27.29 4.20 -7.47
CA THR A 390 26.74 5.47 -6.97
C THR A 390 25.22 5.43 -7.04
N ALA A 391 24.56 5.73 -5.92
CA ALA A 391 23.10 5.86 -5.87
C ALA A 391 22.67 7.25 -6.38
N PHE A 392 21.56 7.30 -7.10
CA PHE A 392 20.92 8.54 -7.53
C PHE A 392 19.40 8.38 -7.61
N VAL A 393 18.69 9.48 -7.75
CA VAL A 393 17.23 9.50 -7.91
C VAL A 393 16.90 10.00 -9.30
N VAL A 394 15.88 9.40 -9.90
CA VAL A 394 15.22 9.93 -11.10
C VAL A 394 13.87 10.47 -10.65
N ASP A 395 13.69 11.77 -10.74
CA ASP A 395 12.46 12.48 -10.35
C ASP A 395 12.07 13.53 -11.40
N ASP A 396 11.19 14.47 -11.04
CA ASP A 396 10.74 15.55 -11.92
C ASP A 396 11.82 16.60 -12.21
N ASP A 397 12.74 16.78 -11.27
CA ASP A 397 13.81 17.73 -11.41
C ASP A 397 14.95 17.04 -12.16
N ALA A 398 15.53 17.72 -13.15
CA ALA A 398 16.67 17.18 -13.89
C ALA A 398 17.92 17.16 -13.00
N ALA A 399 17.98 16.22 -12.05
CA ALA A 399 19.04 16.12 -11.07
C ALA A 399 20.38 15.89 -11.76
N ALA A 400 21.39 16.65 -11.35
CA ALA A 400 22.76 16.48 -11.82
C ALA A 400 23.57 15.74 -10.75
N VAL A 401 24.10 14.57 -11.10
CA VAL A 401 24.89 13.73 -10.19
C VAL A 401 26.29 13.58 -10.75
N GLN A 402 27.29 13.84 -9.92
CA GLN A 402 28.69 13.66 -10.29
C GLN A 402 29.20 12.32 -9.73
N ILE A 403 29.80 11.51 -10.59
CA ILE A 403 30.41 10.22 -10.24
C ILE A 403 31.92 10.35 -10.42
N VAL A 404 32.66 10.16 -9.34
CA VAL A 404 34.14 10.21 -9.35
C VAL A 404 34.66 8.78 -9.47
N VAL A 405 35.51 8.52 -10.46
CA VAL A 405 36.11 7.19 -10.74
C VAL A 405 37.62 7.18 -10.54
#